data_AF-A0A2G8MZC5-F1
#
_entry.id   AF-A0A2G8MZC5-F1
#
_cell.length_a   1.000
_cell.length_b   1.000
_cell.length_c   1.000
_cell.angle_alpha   90.00
_cell.angle_beta   90.00
_cell.angle_gamma   90.00
#
_symmetry.space_group_name_H-M   'P 1'
#
loop_
_entity.id
_entity.type
_entity.pdbx_description
1 polymer ?
#
loop_
_entity_poly.entity_id
_entity_poly.type
_entity_poly.pdbx_seq_one_letter_code
_entity_poly.pdbx_strand_id
1 'polypeptide(L)' 'MPTNQEVAAILGIDEASVEKFRQETHRLQDGAWLVQFAYWMPQELRQGLTGSFTLTITLPPDPHDRRERE' A
#
# COMPACT_ATOMS: atom_id res chain seq x y z
N MET A 1 -7.98 -1.65 4.45
CA MET A 1 -6.65 -1.01 4.49
C MET A 1 -5.63 -2.09 4.18
N PRO A 2 -4.67 -1.86 3.28
CA PRO A 2 -3.69 -2.88 2.90
C PRO A 2 -2.84 -3.27 4.12
N THR A 3 -2.58 -4.57 4.25
CA THR A 3 -1.77 -5.14 5.33
C THR A 3 -0.29 -4.88 5.06
N ASN A 4 0.54 -4.83 6.11
CA ASN A 4 1.98 -4.63 5.94
C ASN A 4 2.59 -5.76 5.07
N GLN A 5 2.16 -7.01 5.26
CA GLN A 5 2.54 -8.14 4.39
C GLN A 5 2.22 -7.94 2.91
N GLU A 6 1.03 -7.42 2.58
CA GLU A 6 0.61 -7.16 1.19
C GLU A 6 1.49 -6.09 0.55
N VAL A 7 1.70 -5.00 1.29
CA VAL A 7 2.56 -3.89 0.88
C VAL A 7 3.99 -4.38 0.68
N ALA A 8 4.48 -5.25 1.57
CA ALA A 8 5.81 -5.84 1.53
C ALA A 8 5.98 -6.72 0.28
N ALA A 9 4.98 -7.56 -0.01
CA ALA A 9 4.96 -8.40 -1.21
C ALA A 9 4.96 -7.57 -2.51
N ILE A 10 4.19 -6.48 -2.56
CA ILE A 10 4.12 -5.58 -3.74
C ILE A 10 5.46 -4.86 -3.95
N LEU A 11 6.08 -4.40 -2.87
CA LEU A 11 7.35 -3.70 -2.93
C LEU A 11 8.55 -4.65 -3.06
N GLY A 12 8.37 -5.95 -2.81
CA GLY A 12 9.45 -6.93 -2.75
C GLY A 12 10.38 -6.73 -1.54
N ILE A 13 9.84 -6.25 -0.42
CA ILE A 13 10.59 -5.89 0.79
C ILE A 13 10.09 -6.67 2.01
N ASP A 14 10.74 -6.48 3.15
CA ASP A 14 10.34 -7.09 4.41
C ASP A 14 9.16 -6.34 5.08
N GLU A 15 8.27 -7.08 5.74
CA GLU A 15 7.14 -6.51 6.47
C GLU A 15 7.59 -5.51 7.55
N ALA A 16 8.68 -5.82 8.27
CA ALA A 16 9.21 -4.93 9.30
C ALA A 16 9.72 -3.61 8.71
N SER A 17 10.19 -3.63 7.46
CA SER A 17 10.55 -2.40 6.75
C SER A 17 9.31 -1.58 6.41
N VAL A 18 8.25 -2.22 5.90
CA VAL A 18 6.97 -1.53 5.65
C VAL A 18 6.47 -0.85 6.91
N GLU A 19 6.39 -1.57 8.02
CA GLU A 19 5.91 -1.03 9.29
C GLU A 19 6.75 0.16 9.76
N LYS A 20 8.08 0.07 9.62
CA LYS A 20 9.02 1.09 10.07
C LYS A 20 8.97 2.38 9.25
N PHE A 21 8.76 2.28 7.94
CA PHE A 21 8.78 3.43 7.03
C PHE A 21 7.39 3.99 6.74
N ARG A 22 6.33 3.22 6.99
CA ARG A 22 4.95 3.64 6.78
C ARG A 22 4.60 4.81 7.68
N GLN A 23 4.15 5.90 7.06
CA GLN A 23 3.73 7.12 7.74
C GLN A 23 2.21 7.18 7.79
N GLU A 24 1.60 7.30 6.61
CA GLU A 24 0.17 7.55 6.48
C GLU A 24 -0.45 6.62 5.44
N THR A 25 -1.76 6.42 5.54
CA THR A 25 -2.49 5.56 4.61
C THR A 25 -3.85 6.17 4.32
N HIS A 26 -4.02 6.65 3.11
CA HIS A 26 -5.26 7.25 2.64
C HIS A 26 -6.03 6.28 1.76
N ARG A 27 -7.35 6.29 1.88
CA ARG A 27 -8.23 5.62 0.93
C ARG A 27 -8.57 6.60 -0.20
N LEU A 28 -8.31 6.21 -1.44
CA LEU A 28 -8.67 6.96 -2.63
C LEU A 28 -10.14 6.73 -2.99
N GLN A 29 -10.74 7.68 -3.72
CA GLN A 29 -12.15 7.60 -4.14
C GLN A 29 -12.44 6.40 -5.05
N ASP A 30 -11.43 5.91 -5.77
CA ASP A 30 -11.52 4.74 -6.66
C ASP A 30 -11.52 3.40 -5.89
N GLY A 31 -11.42 3.42 -4.56
CA GLY A 31 -11.29 2.22 -3.73
C GLY A 31 -9.84 1.75 -3.54
N ALA A 32 -8.90 2.32 -4.29
CA ALA A 32 -7.47 2.15 -4.09
C ALA A 32 -6.99 2.76 -2.76
N TRP A 33 -5.81 2.34 -2.31
CA TRP A 33 -5.17 2.82 -1.10
C TRP A 33 -3.84 3.49 -1.44
N LEU A 34 -3.64 4.71 -0.96
CA LEU A 34 -2.39 5.44 -1.05
C LEU A 34 -1.63 5.29 0.27
N VAL A 35 -0.54 4.54 0.27
CA VAL A 35 0.35 4.40 1.43
C VAL A 35 1.50 5.37 1.25
N GLN A 36 1.69 6.27 2.21
CA GLN A 36 2.81 7.21 2.23
C GLN A 36 3.92 6.67 3.12
N PHE A 37 5.14 6.73 2.61
CA PHE A 37 6.35 6.31 3.30
C PHE A 37 7.24 7.50 3.62
N ALA A 38 8.12 7.31 4.60
CA ALA A 38 9.06 8.33 5.01
C ALA A 38 10.16 8.56 3.96
N TYR A 39 10.60 9.82 3.81
CA TYR A 39 11.60 10.22 2.80
C TYR A 39 12.96 9.51 2.92
N TRP A 40 13.30 9.05 4.14
CA TRP A 40 14.55 8.36 4.45
C TRP A 40 14.52 6.87 4.11
N MET A 41 13.40 6.37 3.55
CA MET A 41 13.27 5.00 3.07
C MET A 41 14.34 4.69 2.00
N PRO A 42 15.07 3.56 2.06
CA PRO A 42 16.14 3.24 1.11
C PRO A 42 15.63 3.19 -0.34
N GLN A 43 16.45 3.65 -1.29
CA GLN A 43 16.10 3.65 -2.72
C GLN A 43 15.82 2.26 -3.27
N GLU A 44 16.46 1.23 -2.73
CA GLU A 44 16.20 -0.18 -3.07
C GLU A 44 14.72 -0.56 -2.84
N LEU A 45 14.10 0.00 -1.80
CA LEU A 45 12.68 -0.21 -1.50
C LEU A 45 11.76 0.72 -2.30
N ARG A 46 12.32 1.72 -3.00
CA ARG A 46 11.57 2.68 -3.83
C ARG A 46 11.36 2.20 -5.26
N GLN A 47 11.81 1.02 -5.63
CA GLN A 47 11.71 0.49 -7.01
C GLN A 47 10.25 0.37 -7.53
N GLY A 48 9.25 0.48 -6.65
CA GLY A 48 7.82 0.51 -7.00
C GLY A 48 7.05 1.76 -6.54
N LEU A 49 7.74 2.78 -6.02
CA LEU A 49 7.09 4.00 -5.50
C LEU A 49 7.07 5.10 -6.56
N THR A 50 5.95 5.81 -6.65
CA THR A 50 5.89 7.08 -7.39
C THR A 50 6.73 8.10 -6.62
N GLY A 51 7.44 9.01 -7.31
CA GLY A 51 8.50 9.89 -6.77
C GLY A 51 8.20 10.77 -5.55
N SER A 52 7.03 10.62 -4.93
CA SER A 52 6.61 11.20 -3.65
C SER A 52 6.59 10.18 -2.50
N PHE A 53 7.31 9.07 -2.60
CA PHE A 53 7.33 7.99 -1.58
C PHE A 53 5.94 7.42 -1.29
N THR A 54 5.09 7.42 -2.30
CA THR A 54 3.71 6.95 -2.21
C THR A 54 3.53 5.69 -3.03
N LEU A 55 2.88 4.70 -2.42
CA LEU A 55 2.47 3.47 -3.09
C LEU A 55 0.96 3.51 -3.27
N THR A 56 0.50 3.30 -4.49
CA THR A 56 -0.91 3.11 -4.76
C THR A 56 -1.20 1.62 -4.87
N ILE A 57 -2.03 1.11 -3.98
CA ILE A 57 -2.45 -0.28 -3.94
C ILE A 57 -3.91 -0.34 -4.36
N THR A 58 -4.14 -0.82 -5.56
CA THR A 58 -5.44 -1.30 -6.01
C THR A 58 -5.62 -2.72 -5.52
N LEU A 59 -6.19 -2.87 -4.31
CA LEU A 59 -6.70 -4.18 -3.91
C LEU A 59 -7.81 -4.54 -4.89
N PRO A 60 -7.82 -5.75 -5.49
CA PRO A 60 -8.97 -6.20 -6.26
C PRO A 60 -10.21 -6.03 -5.38
N PRO A 61 -11.36 -5.59 -5.95
CA PRO A 61 -12.60 -5.58 -5.20
C PRO A 61 -12.76 -6.98 -4.62
N ASP A 62 -12.76 -7.06 -3.30
CA ASP A 62 -12.89 -8.32 -2.61
C ASP A 62 -14.14 -9.02 -3.18
N PRO A 63 -14.04 -10.25 -3.73
CA PRO A 63 -15.21 -10.95 -4.22
C PRO A 63 -16.25 -11.20 -3.11
N HIS A 64 -15.92 -10.95 -1.83
CA HIS A 64 -16.88 -10.89 -0.73
C HIS A 64 -17.59 -9.54 -0.53
N ASP A 65 -17.27 -8.45 -1.26
CA ASP A 65 -18.19 -7.29 -1.41
C ASP A 65 -19.27 -7.61 -2.47
N ARG A 66 -19.69 -8.88 -2.56
CA ARG A 66 -21.02 -9.22 -3.05
C ARG A 66 -22.00 -8.69 -2.01
N ARG A 67 -22.22 -7.37 -2.04
CA ARG A 67 -23.41 -6.78 -1.41
C ARG A 67 -24.58 -7.55 -1.97
N GLU A 68 -25.17 -8.34 -1.09
CA GLU A 68 -26.54 -8.79 -1.13
C GLU A 68 -27.39 -7.53 -1.35
N ARG A 69 -27.58 -7.15 -2.62
CA ARG A 69 -28.72 -6.35 -3.04
C ARG A 69 -29.87 -7.35 -3.17
N GLU A 70 -30.47 -7.65 -2.04
CA GLU A 70 -31.87 -8.09 -1.98
C GLU A 70 -32.78 -6.86 -1.89
#